data_AF-A0AAN6EBM2-F1
#
_entry.id   AF-A0AAN6EBM2-F1
#
_cell.length_a   1.000
_cell.length_b   1.000
_cell.length_c   1.000
_cell.angle_alpha   90.00
_cell.angle_beta   90.00
_cell.angle_gamma   90.00
#
_symmetry.space_group_name_H-M   'P 1'
#
loop_
_entity.id
_entity.type
_entity.pdbx_description
1 polymer ?
#
loop_
_entity_poly.entity_id
_entity_poly.type
_entity_poly.pdbx_seq_one_letter_code
_entity_poly.pdbx_strand_id
1 'polypeptide(L)'
;MSRHASFDAVPYELQRTLYGSSQKKLETKLVALCAMLALPPFKAWPLQIACPDAQLHADVVGRAQRHGVPAHIRIERQNIGQVFEQAPLSCPYLGPPAPGEQCALCHRALEEERPWGACSACSAQWHLVCLATFTESRTESRTGSLVPATAHCTGCGQMLIWGDLVRAFAAAGE
;
A
#
# COMPACT_ATOMS: atom_id res chain seq x y z
N MET A 1 -24.19 10.13 10.97
CA MET A 1 -23.12 10.19 11.99
C MET A 1 -21.90 9.47 11.45
N SER A 2 -20.89 10.24 11.05
CA SER A 2 -19.63 9.76 10.51
C SER A 2 -18.86 9.00 11.60
N ARG A 3 -18.57 7.72 11.38
CA ARG A 3 -17.75 6.86 12.26
C ARG A 3 -16.25 6.94 11.92
N HIS A 4 -15.81 8.08 11.38
CA HIS A 4 -14.42 8.25 10.97
C HIS A 4 -13.56 8.55 12.21
N ALA A 5 -12.75 7.56 12.61
CA ALA A 5 -11.72 7.60 13.65
C ALA A 5 -12.20 8.07 15.04
N SER A 6 -12.46 7.13 15.97
CA SER A 6 -12.58 7.52 17.37
C SER A 6 -11.25 8.11 17.83
N PHE A 7 -11.31 9.18 18.62
CA PHE A 7 -10.16 9.88 19.19
C PHE A 7 -9.18 8.93 19.92
N ASP A 8 -9.66 7.74 20.32
CA ASP A 8 -8.90 6.72 21.05
C ASP A 8 -7.88 5.98 20.17
N ALA A 9 -8.00 6.07 18.84
CA ALA A 9 -7.04 5.43 17.93
C ALA A 9 -5.70 6.16 17.84
N VAL A 10 -5.63 7.42 18.29
CA VAL A 10 -4.40 8.22 18.27
C VAL A 10 -3.76 8.17 19.66
N PRO A 11 -2.52 7.64 19.80
CA PRO A 11 -1.82 7.60 21.08
C PRO A 11 -1.80 8.96 21.77
N TYR A 12 -2.00 8.99 23.10
CA TYR A 12 -2.10 10.21 23.89
C TYR A 12 -0.91 11.18 23.66
N GLU A 13 0.28 10.63 23.46
CA GLU A 13 1.51 11.39 23.18
C GLU A 13 1.44 12.19 21.86
N LEU A 14 0.67 11.70 20.88
CA LEU A 14 0.46 12.37 19.61
C LEU A 14 -0.65 13.42 19.68
N GLN A 15 -1.60 13.31 20.61
CA GLN A 15 -2.70 14.28 20.74
C GLN A 15 -2.20 15.70 21.07
N ARG A 16 -1.19 15.83 21.95
CA ARG A 16 -0.56 17.13 22.26
C ARG A 16 0.15 17.78 21.07
N THR A 17 0.71 16.95 20.20
CA THR A 17 1.39 17.35 18.97
C THR A 17 0.36 17.76 17.91
N LEU A 18 -0.77 17.04 17.86
CA LEU A 18 -1.82 17.20 16.88
C LEU A 18 -2.86 18.27 17.20
N TYR A 19 -2.92 18.83 18.42
CA TYR A 19 -3.91 19.83 18.81
C TYR A 19 -3.24 20.96 19.63
N GLY A 20 -2.76 22.01 18.96
CA GLY A 20 -2.08 23.15 19.61
C GLY A 20 -1.41 24.15 18.65
N SER A 21 -0.89 25.25 19.18
CA SER A 21 -0.20 26.31 18.40
C SER A 21 1.09 25.83 17.70
N SER A 22 1.65 24.70 18.15
CA SER A 22 2.80 24.01 17.57
C SER A 22 2.50 23.25 16.28
N GLN A 23 1.23 23.03 15.91
CA GLN A 23 0.83 22.40 14.63
C GLN A 23 1.40 23.11 13.40
N LYS A 24 1.69 24.41 13.52
CA LYS A 24 2.25 25.20 12.41
C LYS A 24 3.68 24.82 12.08
N LYS A 25 4.40 24.17 13.02
CA LYS A 25 5.78 23.73 12.80
C LYS A 25 5.81 22.52 11.89
N LEU A 26 6.75 22.51 10.94
CA LEU A 26 6.95 21.40 10.02
C LEU A 26 7.19 20.08 10.77
N GLU A 27 8.06 20.10 11.77
CA GLU A 27 8.37 18.93 12.61
C GLU A 27 7.12 18.27 13.18
N THR A 28 6.22 19.05 13.77
CA THR A 28 4.95 18.58 14.33
C THR A 28 4.11 17.88 13.26
N LYS A 29 4.07 18.43 12.05
CA LYS A 29 3.34 17.85 10.92
C LYS A 29 3.95 16.54 10.43
N LEU A 30 5.28 16.42 10.44
CA LEU A 30 5.97 15.20 10.01
C LEU A 30 5.77 14.05 11.02
N VAL A 31 5.79 14.36 12.32
CA VAL A 31 5.47 13.39 13.37
C VAL A 31 4.02 12.91 13.22
N ALA A 32 3.08 13.86 13.07
CA ALA A 32 1.68 13.56 12.81
C ALA A 32 1.50 12.67 11.58
N LEU A 33 2.13 13.02 10.46
CA LEU A 33 2.07 12.24 9.22
C LEU A 33 2.54 10.80 9.43
N CYS A 34 3.74 10.60 9.99
CA CYS A 34 4.27 9.25 10.21
C CYS A 34 3.38 8.44 11.15
N ALA A 35 2.85 9.07 12.20
CA ALA A 35 1.91 8.41 13.09
C ALA A 35 0.62 7.99 12.40
N MET A 36 0.02 8.84 11.55
CA MET A 36 -1.18 8.48 10.80
C MET A 36 -0.93 7.29 9.87
N LEU A 37 0.22 7.25 9.19
CA LEU A 37 0.57 6.18 8.25
C LEU A 37 0.77 4.82 8.93
N ALA A 38 1.02 4.79 10.23
CA ALA A 38 1.11 3.56 11.02
C ALA A 38 -0.24 3.04 11.53
N LEU A 39 -1.31 3.84 11.41
CA LEU A 39 -2.65 3.53 11.95
C LEU A 39 -3.64 3.09 10.86
N PRO A 40 -4.66 2.28 11.18
CA PRO A 40 -5.79 2.04 10.27
C PRO A 40 -6.57 3.35 9.99
N PRO A 41 -7.12 3.52 8.77
CA PRO A 41 -7.00 2.64 7.61
C PRO A 41 -5.71 2.84 6.80
N PHE A 42 -4.96 3.92 7.04
CA PHE A 42 -3.83 4.36 6.22
C PHE A 42 -2.70 3.33 6.12
N LYS A 43 -2.46 2.56 7.18
CA LYS A 43 -1.44 1.50 7.21
C LYS A 43 -1.66 0.38 6.20
N ALA A 44 -2.82 0.30 5.55
CA ALA A 44 -3.12 -0.70 4.53
C ALA A 44 -3.23 -0.09 3.12
N TRP A 45 -3.12 1.23 3.01
CA TRP A 45 -3.28 1.94 1.75
C TRP A 45 -1.96 2.00 0.99
N PRO A 46 -1.98 1.86 -0.34
CA PRO A 46 -0.78 1.91 -1.18
C PRO A 46 -0.30 3.35 -1.39
N LEU A 47 0.11 3.99 -0.29
CA LEU A 47 0.47 5.41 -0.24
C LEU A 47 1.93 5.65 -0.64
N GLN A 48 2.17 6.85 -1.16
CA GLN A 48 3.49 7.37 -1.49
C GLN A 48 3.64 8.79 -0.94
N ILE A 49 4.79 9.07 -0.33
CA ILE A 49 5.20 10.39 0.13
C ILE A 49 6.27 10.89 -0.83
N ALA A 50 5.99 12.00 -1.51
CA ALA A 50 6.95 12.70 -2.35
C ALA A 50 7.67 13.78 -1.53
N CYS A 51 8.99 13.67 -1.44
CA CYS A 51 9.86 14.64 -0.79
C CYS A 51 10.63 15.46 -1.85
N PRO A 52 10.43 16.79 -1.94
CA PRO A 52 11.06 17.61 -2.99
C PRO A 52 12.57 17.76 -2.81
N ASP A 53 13.09 17.62 -1.60
CA ASP A 53 14.51 17.78 -1.29
C ASP A 53 15.06 16.62 -0.43
N ALA A 54 16.38 16.48 -0.43
CA ALA A 54 17.07 15.38 0.25
C ALA A 54 17.01 15.47 1.78
N GLN A 55 16.93 16.68 2.34
CA GLN A 55 16.91 16.88 3.78
C GLN A 55 15.56 16.42 4.35
N LEU A 56 14.45 16.82 3.71
CA LEU A 56 13.13 16.37 4.08
C LEU A 56 12.99 14.86 3.89
N HIS A 57 13.51 14.31 2.79
CA HIS A 57 13.48 12.86 2.56
C HIS A 57 14.17 12.09 3.68
N ALA A 58 15.38 12.48 4.07
CA ALA A 58 16.11 11.84 5.17
C ALA A 58 15.38 11.97 6.52
N ASP A 59 14.80 13.13 6.83
CA ASP A 59 14.04 13.33 8.07
C ASP A 59 12.76 12.48 8.11
N VAL A 60 12.02 12.43 7.00
CA VAL A 60 10.79 11.63 6.89
C VAL A 60 11.12 10.13 6.99
N VAL A 61 12.17 9.64 6.32
CA VAL A 61 12.59 8.23 6.43
C VAL A 61 12.97 7.88 7.87
N GLY A 62 13.76 8.73 8.55
CA GLY A 62 14.15 8.51 9.94
C GLY A 62 12.98 8.55 10.92
N ARG A 63 11.96 9.38 10.66
CA ARG A 63 10.72 9.41 11.45
C ARG A 63 9.83 8.20 11.15
N ALA A 64 9.69 7.82 9.89
CA ALA A 64 8.87 6.69 9.45
C ALA A 64 9.31 5.39 10.13
N GLN A 65 10.63 5.15 10.19
CA GLN A 65 11.20 3.99 10.91
C GLN A 65 10.85 4.01 12.41
N ARG A 66 11.01 5.16 13.07
CA ARG A 66 10.71 5.31 14.51
C ARG A 66 9.24 5.12 14.84
N HIS A 67 8.34 5.51 13.94
CA HIS A 67 6.89 5.41 14.13
C HIS A 67 6.29 4.11 13.58
N GLY A 68 7.10 3.19 13.04
CA GLY A 68 6.63 1.90 12.55
C GLY A 68 5.78 2.00 11.28
N VAL A 69 6.08 2.97 10.40
CA VAL A 69 5.42 3.09 9.10
C VAL A 69 5.69 1.81 8.27
N PRO A 70 4.65 1.17 7.72
CA PRO A 70 4.81 -0.06 6.94
C PRO A 70 5.71 0.11 5.73
N ALA A 71 6.51 -0.91 5.43
CA ALA A 71 7.49 -0.90 4.33
C ALA A 71 6.89 -0.75 2.92
N HIS A 72 5.59 -1.02 2.73
CA HIS A 72 4.92 -0.83 1.44
C HIS A 72 4.56 0.63 1.15
N ILE A 73 4.59 1.51 2.16
CA ILE A 73 4.39 2.94 1.97
C ILE A 73 5.70 3.53 1.45
N ARG A 74 5.66 4.05 0.22
CA ARG A 74 6.85 4.52 -0.48
C ARG A 74 7.20 5.93 -0.03
N ILE A 75 8.48 6.20 0.21
CA ILE A 75 8.98 7.53 0.58
C ILE A 75 10.09 7.88 -0.40
N GLU A 76 9.78 8.74 -1.37
CA GLU A 76 10.61 8.94 -2.56
C GLU A 76 11.02 10.40 -2.68
N ARG A 77 12.27 10.63 -3.11
CA ARG A 77 12.76 11.96 -3.43
C ARG A 77 12.31 12.34 -4.84
N GLN A 78 11.26 13.14 -4.94
CA GLN A 78 10.62 13.49 -6.20
C GLN A 78 10.11 14.93 -6.18
N ASN A 79 10.18 15.57 -7.34
CA ASN A 79 9.52 16.85 -7.54
C ASN A 79 8.01 16.64 -7.55
N ILE A 80 7.29 17.36 -6.69
CA ILE A 80 5.83 17.23 -6.53
C ILE A 80 5.09 17.45 -7.86
N GLY A 81 5.53 18.40 -8.70
CA GLY A 81 4.93 18.65 -10.01
C GLY A 81 5.05 17.44 -10.94
N GLN A 82 6.22 16.81 -10.97
CA GLN A 82 6.46 15.61 -11.78
C GLN A 82 5.62 14.41 -11.31
N VAL A 83 5.34 14.29 -10.00
CA VAL A 83 4.48 13.22 -9.48
C VAL A 83 3.06 13.32 -10.04
N PHE A 84 2.49 14.52 -10.10
CA PHE A 84 1.16 14.71 -10.68
C PHE A 84 1.13 14.48 -12.18
N GLU A 85 2.21 14.84 -12.90
CA GLU A 85 2.33 14.60 -14.34
C GLU A 85 2.54 13.12 -14.68
N GLN A 86 3.24 12.36 -13.84
CA GLN A 86 3.61 10.95 -14.07
C GLN A 86 2.63 9.95 -13.44
N ALA A 87 1.73 10.40 -12.56
CA ALA A 87 0.74 9.55 -11.90
C ALA A 87 -0.09 8.67 -12.88
N PRO A 88 -0.49 9.13 -14.08
CA PRO A 88 -1.23 8.28 -15.02
C PRO A 88 -0.40 7.20 -15.71
N LEU A 89 0.94 7.29 -15.72
CA LEU A 89 1.79 6.58 -16.68
C LEU A 89 2.52 5.34 -16.13
N SER A 90 2.43 5.07 -14.83
CA SER A 90 3.31 4.11 -14.14
C SER A 90 2.61 2.81 -13.70
N CYS A 91 1.42 2.53 -14.23
CA CYS A 91 0.73 1.27 -13.94
C CYS A 91 1.13 0.19 -14.97
N PRO A 92 1.80 -0.90 -14.56
CA PRO A 92 2.03 -2.03 -15.47
C PRO A 92 0.69 -2.69 -15.77
N TYR A 93 0.12 -2.41 -16.93
CA TYR A 93 -1.03 -3.14 -17.47
C TYR A 93 -0.64 -4.61 -17.70
N LEU A 94 -1.44 -5.53 -17.16
CA LEU A 94 -1.19 -6.97 -17.25
C LEU A 94 -1.71 -7.61 -18.55
N GLY A 95 -2.50 -6.90 -19.36
CA GLY A 95 -3.23 -7.53 -20.46
C GLY A 95 -4.47 -8.27 -19.96
N PRO A 96 -5.28 -8.84 -20.88
CA PRO A 96 -6.13 -9.98 -20.55
C PRO A 96 -5.26 -11.23 -20.29
N PRO A 97 -5.72 -12.18 -19.46
CA PRO A 97 -5.00 -13.43 -19.26
C PRO A 97 -4.99 -14.23 -20.57
N ALA A 98 -3.86 -14.86 -20.89
CA ALA A 98 -3.74 -15.66 -22.09
C ALA A 98 -4.64 -16.92 -22.03
N PRO A 99 -5.10 -17.46 -23.17
CA PRO A 99 -5.94 -18.65 -23.18
C PRO A 99 -5.28 -19.83 -22.46
N GLY A 100 -5.98 -20.41 -21.49
CA GLY A 100 -5.50 -21.55 -20.71
C GLY A 100 -4.67 -21.19 -19.48
N GLU A 101 -4.47 -19.90 -19.18
CA GLU A 101 -3.84 -19.48 -17.93
C GLU A 101 -4.70 -19.86 -16.71
N GLN A 102 -4.03 -20.35 -15.67
CA GLN A 102 -4.66 -20.87 -14.47
C GLN A 102 -4.11 -20.20 -13.23
N CYS A 103 -4.99 -19.95 -12.28
CA CYS A 103 -4.61 -19.48 -10.96
C CYS A 103 -3.72 -20.51 -10.26
N ALA A 104 -2.52 -20.10 -9.85
CA ALA A 104 -1.55 -20.96 -9.19
C ALA A 104 -1.96 -21.44 -7.79
N LEU A 105 -3.08 -20.93 -7.25
CA LEU A 105 -3.61 -21.31 -5.94
C LEU A 105 -4.82 -22.25 -6.02
N CYS A 106 -5.77 -22.00 -6.93
CA CYS A 106 -7.00 -22.78 -7.03
C CYS A 106 -7.08 -23.65 -8.29
N HIS A 107 -6.12 -23.52 -9.21
CA HIS A 107 -6.02 -24.23 -10.49
C HIS A 107 -7.21 -24.03 -11.43
N ARG A 108 -8.04 -23.00 -11.19
CA ARG A 108 -9.12 -22.60 -12.10
C ARG A 108 -8.60 -21.57 -13.09
N ALA A 109 -9.25 -21.50 -14.25
CA ALA A 109 -8.93 -20.55 -15.30
C ALA A 109 -8.99 -19.10 -14.78
N LEU A 110 -8.09 -18.27 -15.31
CA LEU A 110 -8.15 -16.82 -15.17
C LEU A 110 -9.09 -16.26 -16.24
N GLU A 111 -9.95 -15.34 -15.84
CA GLU A 111 -10.97 -14.72 -16.68
C GLU A 111 -10.77 -13.21 -16.59
N GLU A 112 -10.91 -12.50 -17.70
CA GLU A 112 -10.75 -11.04 -17.76
C GLU A 112 -11.74 -10.31 -16.84
N GLU A 113 -12.98 -10.81 -16.77
CA GLU A 113 -14.04 -10.23 -15.92
C GLU A 113 -13.80 -10.40 -14.42
N ARG A 114 -12.82 -11.22 -14.03
CA ARG A 114 -12.51 -11.51 -12.63
C ARG A 114 -11.17 -10.91 -12.21
N PRO A 115 -11.11 -10.18 -11.08
CA PRO A 115 -9.86 -9.60 -10.60
C PRO A 115 -8.75 -10.64 -10.46
N TRP A 116 -7.68 -10.45 -11.24
CA TRP A 116 -6.50 -11.29 -11.24
C TRP A 116 -5.23 -10.45 -11.22
N GLY A 117 -4.11 -11.08 -10.89
CA GLY A 117 -2.80 -10.44 -10.90
C GLY A 117 -1.69 -11.42 -11.21
N ALA A 118 -0.54 -10.89 -11.58
CA ALA A 118 0.65 -11.67 -11.90
C ALA A 118 1.88 -11.15 -11.15
N CYS A 119 2.83 -12.05 -10.89
CA CYS A 119 4.15 -11.70 -10.44
C CYS A 119 4.98 -11.12 -11.59
N SER A 120 5.56 -9.95 -11.40
CA SER A 120 6.49 -9.37 -12.39
C SER A 120 7.81 -10.12 -12.53
N ALA A 121 8.20 -10.93 -11.54
CA ALA A 121 9.49 -11.62 -11.54
C ALA A 121 9.44 -13.07 -12.04
N CYS A 122 8.39 -13.83 -11.72
CA CYS A 122 8.27 -15.24 -12.11
C CYS A 122 7.00 -15.58 -12.89
N SER A 123 6.19 -14.58 -13.21
CA SER A 123 4.95 -14.74 -13.97
C SER A 123 3.92 -15.70 -13.35
N ALA A 124 4.04 -16.04 -12.07
CA ALA A 124 2.98 -16.74 -11.35
C ALA A 124 1.73 -15.86 -11.29
N GLN A 125 0.56 -16.43 -11.56
CA GLN A 125 -0.70 -15.71 -11.68
C GLN A 125 -1.74 -16.23 -10.70
N TRP A 126 -2.64 -15.35 -10.26
CA TRP A 126 -3.65 -15.69 -9.25
C TRP A 126 -4.92 -14.87 -9.46
N HIS A 127 -6.06 -15.43 -9.06
CA HIS A 127 -7.20 -14.59 -8.69
C HIS A 127 -6.81 -13.77 -7.47
N LEU A 128 -7.13 -12.46 -7.46
CA LEU A 128 -6.80 -11.61 -6.32
C LEU A 128 -7.46 -12.14 -5.04
N VAL A 129 -8.71 -12.60 -5.09
CA VAL A 129 -9.37 -13.19 -3.90
C VAL A 129 -8.63 -14.41 -3.33
N CYS A 130 -8.07 -15.26 -4.20
CA CYS A 130 -7.31 -16.43 -3.78
C CYS A 130 -6.01 -16.00 -3.09
N LEU A 131 -5.30 -15.03 -3.64
CA LEU A 131 -4.06 -14.51 -3.06
C LEU A 131 -4.30 -13.81 -1.72
N ALA A 132 -5.42 -13.06 -1.58
CA ALA A 132 -5.80 -12.43 -0.32
C ALA A 132 -6.04 -13.49 0.78
N THR A 133 -6.86 -14.49 0.46
CA THR A 133 -7.19 -15.59 1.39
C THR A 133 -5.94 -16.38 1.80
N PHE A 134 -5.05 -16.65 0.84
CA PHE A 134 -3.76 -17.30 1.10
C PHE A 134 -2.84 -16.45 1.98
N THR A 135 -2.85 -15.13 1.81
CA THR A 135 -2.04 -14.22 2.63
C THR A 135 -2.54 -14.19 4.07
N GLU A 136 -3.87 -14.10 4.26
CA GLU A 136 -4.49 -14.11 5.59
C GLU A 136 -4.24 -15.41 6.35
N SER A 137 -4.26 -16.57 5.67
CA SER A 137 -4.03 -17.86 6.33
C SER A 137 -2.60 -18.06 6.83
N ARG A 138 -1.63 -17.30 6.28
CA ARG A 138 -0.22 -17.33 6.71
C ARG A 138 0.12 -16.33 7.80
N THR A 139 -0.69 -15.30 8.00
CA THR A 139 -0.50 -14.36 9.09
C THR A 139 -1.14 -14.90 10.36
N GLU A 140 -0.31 -15.36 11.32
CA GLU A 140 -0.77 -15.85 12.64
C GLU A 140 -1.61 -14.81 13.40
N SER A 141 -1.40 -13.53 13.10
CA SER A 141 -2.21 -12.41 13.57
C SER A 141 -3.25 -12.05 12.51
N ARG A 142 -4.50 -12.49 12.70
CA ARG A 142 -5.65 -11.93 11.95
C ARG A 142 -5.72 -10.43 12.24
N THR A 143 -5.21 -9.62 11.32
CA THR A 143 -5.17 -8.15 11.46
C THR A 143 -6.56 -7.51 11.35
N GLY A 144 -7.61 -8.29 11.09
CA GLY A 144 -8.99 -7.83 10.91
C GLY A 144 -9.21 -7.00 9.65
N SER A 145 -8.18 -6.84 8.80
CA SER A 145 -8.26 -6.13 7.52
C SER A 145 -8.80 -7.06 6.45
N LEU A 146 -9.88 -6.66 5.75
CA LEU A 146 -10.44 -7.38 4.59
C LEU A 146 -9.52 -7.35 3.37
N VAL A 147 -8.58 -6.41 3.35
CA VAL A 147 -7.66 -6.18 2.23
C VAL A 147 -6.23 -6.25 2.77
N PRO A 148 -5.38 -7.14 2.24
CA PRO A 148 -3.98 -7.18 2.65
C PRO A 148 -3.26 -5.95 2.10
N ALA A 149 -2.31 -5.41 2.87
CA ALA A 149 -1.45 -4.33 2.39
C ALA A 149 -0.35 -4.87 1.44
N THR A 150 0.14 -6.07 1.76
CA THR A 150 1.18 -6.80 1.03
C THR A 150 0.82 -8.26 0.95
N ALA A 151 1.27 -8.94 -0.11
CA ALA A 151 1.21 -10.39 -0.26
C ALA A 151 2.61 -10.94 -0.59
N HIS A 152 2.77 -12.26 -0.61
CA HIS A 152 3.98 -12.91 -1.12
C HIS A 152 3.63 -13.78 -2.32
N CYS A 153 4.43 -13.69 -3.38
CA CYS A 153 4.30 -14.56 -4.53
C CYS A 153 4.48 -16.03 -4.12
N THR A 154 3.55 -16.89 -4.53
CA THR A 154 3.60 -18.33 -4.23
C THR A 154 4.66 -19.09 -5.05
N GLY A 155 5.16 -18.49 -6.14
CA GLY A 155 6.21 -19.05 -6.99
C GLY A 155 7.61 -18.69 -6.52
N CYS A 156 7.96 -17.40 -6.52
CA CYS A 156 9.31 -16.92 -6.19
C CYS A 156 9.46 -16.35 -4.77
N GLY A 157 8.39 -16.23 -3.99
CA GLY A 157 8.44 -15.69 -2.63
C GLY A 157 8.58 -14.17 -2.53
N GLN A 158 8.69 -13.44 -3.65
CA GLN A 158 8.83 -11.99 -3.64
C GLN A 158 7.63 -11.30 -2.96
N MET A 159 7.91 -10.26 -2.17
CA MET A 159 6.89 -9.39 -1.60
C MET A 159 6.20 -8.58 -2.70
N LEU A 160 4.88 -8.63 -2.70
CA LEU A 160 4.00 -7.92 -3.62
C LEU A 160 3.27 -6.83 -2.84
N ILE A 161 3.21 -5.62 -3.40
CA ILE A 161 2.39 -4.53 -2.86
C ILE A 161 0.98 -4.71 -3.40
N TRP A 162 -0.01 -4.86 -2.52
CA TRP A 162 -1.36 -5.21 -2.94
C TRP A 162 -1.99 -4.18 -3.86
N GLY A 163 -1.83 -2.90 -3.52
CA GLY A 163 -2.35 -1.80 -4.33
C GLY A 163 -1.76 -1.75 -5.74
N ASP A 164 -0.54 -2.24 -5.96
CA ASP A 164 0.04 -2.34 -7.30
C ASP A 164 -0.65 -3.42 -8.13
N LEU A 165 -0.98 -4.57 -7.51
CA LEU A 165 -1.75 -5.64 -8.18
C LEU A 165 -3.16 -5.16 -8.55
N VAL A 166 -3.84 -4.47 -7.63
CA VAL A 166 -5.18 -3.93 -7.89
C VAL A 166 -5.13 -2.86 -8.98
N ARG A 167 -4.14 -1.96 -8.95
CA ARG A 167 -3.96 -0.95 -9.99
C ARG A 167 -3.67 -1.58 -11.35
N ALA A 168 -2.81 -2.60 -11.40
CA ALA A 168 -2.47 -3.32 -12.62
C ALA A 168 -3.68 -4.00 -13.27
N PHE A 169 -4.60 -4.54 -12.46
CA PHE A 169 -5.88 -5.06 -12.92
C PHE A 169 -6.85 -3.94 -13.33
N ALA A 170 -6.97 -2.86 -12.54
CA ALA A 170 -7.91 -1.78 -12.83
C ALA A 170 -7.56 -1.01 -14.11
N ALA A 171 -6.26 -0.86 -14.40
CA ALA A 171 -5.76 -0.30 -15.65
C ALA A 171 -6.08 -1.17 -16.87
N ALA A 172 -6.66 -2.36 -16.68
CA ALA A 172 -7.02 -3.25 -17.76
C ALA A 172 -8.40 -3.02 -18.40
N GLY A 173 -9.24 -2.23 -17.75
CA GLY A 173 -10.61 -1.95 -18.20
C GLY A 173 -10.83 -0.58 -18.84
N GLU A 174 -9.75 0.16 -19.15
CA GLU A 174 -9.77 1.45 -19.87
C GLU A 174 -9.16 1.28 -21.27
#